data_AF-A0A6P2AXK3-F1
#
_entry.id   AF-A0A6P2AXK3-F1
#
_cell.length_a   1.000
_cell.length_b   1.000
_cell.length_c   1.000
_cell.angle_alpha   90.00
_cell.angle_beta   90.00
_cell.angle_gamma   90.00
#
_symmetry.space_group_name_H-M   'P 1'
#
loop_
_entity.id
_entity.type
_entity.pdbx_description
1 polymer ?
#
loop_
_entity_poly.entity_id
_entity_poly.type
_entity_poly.pdbx_seq_one_letter_code
_entity_poly.pdbx_strand_id
1 'polypeptide(L)'
;AQTLLPLASTYHLGLVRDEETLDNTCYLNKLPPQLDPDTRVLILDPMLATGGSIMRAMAEVVSRGVDPANVRIESVVAAPPALQKLSAAYPSLTVYTAMIDEGLNDHGYIVPGLGDAGDRAFGT
;
A
#
# COMPACT_ATOMS: atom_id res chain seq x y z
N ALA A 1 -12.39 1.23 -9.10
CA ALA A 1 -12.78 -0.07 -8.53
C ALA A 1 -14.29 -0.34 -8.63
N GLN A 2 -15.15 0.50 -8.06
CA GLN A 2 -16.58 0.17 -7.86
C GLN A 2 -17.40 -0.03 -9.14
N THR A 3 -16.99 0.55 -10.27
CA THR A 3 -17.60 0.28 -11.58
C THR A 3 -17.29 -1.12 -12.13
N LEU A 4 -16.14 -1.69 -11.76
CA LEU A 4 -15.72 -3.04 -12.18
C LEU A 4 -16.12 -4.11 -11.17
N LEU A 5 -16.09 -3.78 -9.87
CA LEU A 5 -16.43 -4.66 -8.76
C LEU A 5 -17.53 -4.01 -7.90
N PRO A 6 -18.77 -3.92 -8.38
CA PRO A 6 -19.84 -3.16 -7.73
C PRO A 6 -20.27 -3.73 -6.38
N LEU A 7 -20.01 -5.01 -6.13
CA LEU A 7 -20.34 -5.69 -4.88
C LEU A 7 -19.17 -5.72 -3.88
N ALA A 8 -18.02 -5.12 -4.22
CA ALA A 8 -16.90 -5.07 -3.30
C ALA A 8 -17.17 -4.05 -2.17
N SER A 9 -16.90 -4.47 -0.93
CA SER A 9 -16.86 -3.56 0.22
C SER A 9 -15.59 -2.72 0.17
N THR A 10 -15.72 -1.41 0.39
CA THR A 10 -14.59 -0.48 0.46
C THR A 10 -14.35 -0.06 1.91
N TYR A 11 -13.12 -0.24 2.38
CA TYR A 11 -12.65 0.23 3.68
C TYR A 11 -11.52 1.22 3.50
N HIS A 12 -11.41 2.18 4.43
CA HIS A 12 -10.39 3.21 4.39
C HIS A 12 -9.41 3.03 5.55
N LEU A 13 -8.12 3.02 5.22
CA LEU A 13 -7.01 3.05 6.15
C LEU A 13 -6.17 4.29 5.82
N GLY A 14 -6.22 5.29 6.69
CA GLY A 14 -5.48 6.53 6.56
C GLY A 14 -4.20 6.47 7.38
N LEU A 15 -3.07 6.44 6.67
CA LEU A 15 -1.73 6.50 7.23
C LEU A 15 -1.08 7.81 6.77
N VAL A 16 -0.41 8.51 7.69
CA VAL A 16 0.40 9.68 7.38
C VAL A 16 1.86 9.36 7.65
N ARG A 17 2.73 9.70 6.72
CA ARG A 17 4.18 9.58 6.88
C ARG A 17 4.71 10.86 7.49
N ASP A 18 5.53 10.73 8.52
CA ASP A 18 6.36 11.81 9.03
C ASP A 18 7.58 11.97 8.10
N GLU A 19 7.78 13.18 7.56
CA GLU A 19 8.78 13.41 6.51
C GLU A 19 10.22 13.41 7.03
N GLU A 20 10.43 13.64 8.33
CA GLU A 20 11.76 13.68 8.94
C GLU A 20 12.20 12.28 9.38
N THR A 21 11.30 11.53 10.03
CA THR A 21 11.57 10.21 10.60
C THR A 21 11.29 9.06 9.62
N LEU A 22 10.47 9.32 8.59
CA LEU A 22 9.92 8.32 7.67
C LEU A 22 9.01 7.26 8.33
N ASP A 23 8.66 7.47 9.60
CA ASP A 23 7.67 6.66 10.32
C ASP A 23 6.26 6.98 9.84
N ASN A 24 5.31 6.07 10.11
CA ASN A 24 3.91 6.27 9.77
C ASN A 24 3.00 6.20 11.00
N THR A 25 2.03 7.12 11.06
CA THR A 25 0.98 7.15 12.08
C THR A 25 -0.37 6.88 11.43
N CYS A 26 -1.20 6.07 12.07
CA CYS A 26 -2.56 5.80 11.62
C CYS A 26 -3.53 6.86 12.17
N TYR A 27 -4.15 7.63 11.29
CA TYR A 27 -5.16 8.64 11.65
C TYR A 27 -6.60 8.18 11.38
N LEU A 28 -6.78 7.13 10.56
CA LEU A 28 -8.09 6.56 10.26
C LEU A 28 -7.97 5.04 10.04
N ASN A 29 -8.73 4.25 10.77
CA ASN A 29 -8.85 2.81 10.52
C ASN A 29 -10.32 2.41 10.52
N LYS A 30 -10.85 2.09 9.34
CA LYS A 30 -12.24 1.62 9.14
C LYS A 30 -12.29 0.15 8.73
N LEU A 31 -11.20 -0.60 8.87
CA LEU A 31 -11.21 -2.04 8.64
C LEU A 31 -12.10 -2.72 9.70
N PRO A 32 -12.84 -3.77 9.33
CA PRO A 32 -13.59 -4.55 10.32
C PRO A 32 -12.61 -5.22 11.30
N PRO A 33 -13.08 -5.60 12.51
CA PRO A 33 -12.22 -6.26 13.50
C PRO A 33 -11.71 -7.63 13.03
N GLN A 34 -12.44 -8.28 12.12
CA GLN A 34 -12.09 -9.55 11.50
C GLN A 34 -12.52 -9.52 10.04
N LEU A 35 -11.76 -10.17 9.17
CA LEU A 35 -12.13 -10.46 7.79
C LEU A 35 -12.31 -11.97 7.64
N ASP A 36 -13.22 -12.38 6.77
CA ASP A 36 -13.37 -13.80 6.43
C ASP A 36 -12.07 -14.28 5.73
N PRO A 37 -11.49 -15.44 6.12
CA PRO A 37 -10.24 -15.95 5.54
C PRO A 37 -10.25 -16.09 4.01
N ASP A 38 -11.42 -16.36 3.41
CA ASP A 38 -11.59 -16.50 1.96
C ASP A 38 -11.77 -15.16 1.25
N THR A 39 -11.80 -14.04 1.99
CA THR A 39 -11.90 -12.70 1.44
C THR A 39 -10.66 -12.37 0.62
N ARG A 40 -10.87 -12.02 -0.65
CA ARG A 40 -9.83 -11.45 -1.51
C ARG A 40 -9.73 -9.95 -1.24
N VAL A 41 -8.53 -9.48 -0.89
CA VAL A 41 -8.29 -8.09 -0.55
C VAL A 41 -7.49 -7.42 -1.65
N LEU A 42 -7.97 -6.25 -2.10
CA LEU A 42 -7.21 -5.33 -2.94
C LEU A 42 -6.77 -4.15 -2.08
N ILE A 43 -5.47 -3.94 -1.96
CA ILE A 43 -4.90 -2.74 -1.34
C ILE A 43 -4.51 -1.80 -2.48
N LEU A 44 -5.08 -0.60 -2.49
CA LEU A 44 -4.82 0.41 -3.50
C LEU A 44 -3.90 1.47 -2.91
N ASP A 45 -2.65 1.54 -3.40
CA ASP A 45 -1.65 2.51 -2.96
C ASP A 45 -0.88 3.02 -4.18
N PRO A 46 -1.06 4.30 -4.60
CA PRO A 46 -0.47 4.78 -5.84
C PRO A 46 1.06 4.73 -5.86
N MET A 47 1.74 4.74 -4.71
CA MET A 47 3.20 4.80 -4.63
C MET A 47 3.79 3.86 -3.58
N LEU A 48 4.57 2.86 -4.02
CA LEU A 48 5.31 1.98 -3.13
C LEU A 48 6.78 2.44 -3.00
N ALA A 49 7.03 3.45 -2.16
CA ALA A 49 8.35 4.07 -2.00
C ALA A 49 9.26 3.31 -1.00
N THR A 50 9.32 3.76 0.27
CA THR A 50 10.13 3.13 1.33
C THR A 50 9.52 1.82 1.84
N GLY A 51 8.23 1.60 1.57
CA GLY A 51 7.46 0.43 2.02
C GLY A 51 6.84 0.59 3.41
N GLY A 52 7.03 1.69 4.13
CA GLY A 52 6.53 1.84 5.50
C GLY A 52 5.01 1.68 5.62
N SER A 53 4.25 2.48 4.87
CA SER A 53 2.79 2.48 4.89
C SER A 53 2.19 1.15 4.44
N ILE A 54 2.69 0.60 3.33
CA ILE A 54 2.16 -0.64 2.78
C ILE A 54 2.44 -1.86 3.67
N MET A 55 3.60 -1.90 4.35
CA MET A 55 3.90 -2.93 5.34
C MET A 55 2.95 -2.83 6.54
N ARG A 56 2.62 -1.62 7.00
CA ARG A 56 1.62 -1.41 8.04
C ARG A 56 0.22 -1.87 7.59
N ALA A 57 -0.18 -1.54 6.37
CA ALA A 57 -1.46 -1.99 5.81
C ALA A 57 -1.54 -3.52 5.72
N MET A 58 -0.49 -4.19 5.24
CA MET A 58 -0.40 -5.64 5.23
C MET A 58 -0.53 -6.24 6.64
N ALA A 59 0.16 -5.67 7.64
CA ALA A 59 0.05 -6.13 9.02
C ALA A 59 -1.38 -5.99 9.58
N GLU A 60 -2.09 -4.89 9.29
CA GLU A 60 -3.48 -4.70 9.69
C GLU A 60 -4.42 -5.75 9.05
N VAL A 61 -4.22 -6.06 7.77
CA VAL A 61 -5.03 -7.05 7.04
C VAL A 61 -4.76 -8.48 7.51
N VAL A 62 -3.49 -8.86 7.68
CA VAL A 62 -3.10 -10.20 8.14
C VAL A 62 -3.52 -10.44 9.58
N SER A 63 -3.36 -9.45 10.47
CA SER A 63 -3.81 -9.57 11.87
C SER A 63 -5.33 -9.76 12.01
N ARG A 64 -6.10 -9.47 10.95
CA ARG A 64 -7.56 -9.66 10.87
C ARG A 64 -7.96 -10.99 10.23
N GLY A 65 -7.00 -11.89 10.03
CA GLY A 65 -7.24 -13.27 9.58
C GLY A 65 -7.17 -13.51 8.08
N VAL A 66 -6.73 -12.53 7.29
CA VAL A 66 -6.56 -12.71 5.84
C VAL A 66 -5.24 -13.41 5.55
N ASP A 67 -5.30 -14.47 4.75
CA ASP A 67 -4.10 -15.10 4.18
C ASP A 67 -3.38 -14.10 3.23
N PRO A 68 -2.07 -13.81 3.40
CA PRO A 68 -1.32 -12.97 2.46
C PRO A 68 -1.45 -13.39 0.99
N ALA A 69 -1.63 -14.69 0.70
CA ALA A 69 -1.88 -15.20 -0.66
C ALA A 69 -3.21 -14.70 -1.25
N ASN A 70 -4.13 -14.23 -0.40
CA ASN A 70 -5.40 -13.63 -0.79
C ASN A 70 -5.33 -12.09 -0.97
N VAL A 71 -4.18 -11.48 -0.73
CA VAL A 71 -3.97 -10.04 -0.90
C VAL A 71 -3.32 -9.73 -2.24
N ARG A 72 -3.77 -8.64 -2.87
CA ARG A 72 -3.15 -8.06 -4.06
C ARG A 72 -2.98 -6.58 -3.82
N ILE A 73 -1.79 -6.06 -4.11
CA ILE A 73 -1.50 -4.63 -4.03
C ILE A 73 -1.49 -4.08 -5.45
N GLU A 74 -2.23 -3.01 -5.67
CA GLU A 74 -2.23 -2.27 -6.92
C GLU A 74 -1.58 -0.90 -6.72
N SER A 75 -0.60 -0.59 -7.56
CA SER A 75 0.15 0.65 -7.53
C SER A 75 0.40 1.22 -8.92
N VAL A 76 0.69 2.52 -8.98
CA VAL A 76 1.13 3.16 -10.22
C VAL A 76 2.64 2.99 -10.36
N VAL A 77 3.40 3.34 -9.32
CA VAL A 77 4.86 3.28 -9.31
C VAL A 77 5.38 2.65 -8.04
N ALA A 78 6.38 1.79 -8.17
CA ALA A 78 7.06 1.17 -7.06
C ALA A 78 8.58 1.39 -7.14
N ALA A 79 9.25 1.35 -5.99
CA ALA A 79 10.69 1.32 -5.90
C ALA A 79 11.18 -0.01 -5.26
N PRO A 80 12.41 -0.46 -5.57
CA PRO A 80 12.97 -1.70 -5.03
C PRO A 80 12.89 -1.85 -3.50
N PRO A 81 13.10 -0.80 -2.67
CA PRO A 81 13.05 -0.94 -1.21
C PRO A 81 11.69 -1.45 -0.68
N ALA A 82 10.57 -0.95 -1.21
CA ALA A 82 9.25 -1.44 -0.81
C ALA A 82 9.01 -2.89 -1.27
N LEU A 83 9.35 -3.20 -2.53
CA LEU A 83 9.13 -4.53 -3.11
C LEU A 83 9.96 -5.60 -2.40
N GLN A 84 11.20 -5.30 -2.02
CA GLN A 84 12.06 -6.21 -1.28
C GLN A 84 11.51 -6.49 0.13
N LYS A 85 11.04 -5.46 0.85
CA LYS A 85 10.41 -5.63 2.17
C LYS A 85 9.15 -6.50 2.08
N LEU A 86 8.30 -6.23 1.11
CA LEU A 86 7.08 -7.01 0.87
C LEU A 86 7.40 -8.46 0.51
N SER A 87 8.36 -8.70 -0.39
CA SER A 87 8.76 -10.05 -0.81
C SER A 87 9.36 -10.85 0.34
N ALA A 88 10.17 -10.22 1.19
CA ALA A 88 10.77 -10.88 2.35
C ALA A 88 9.74 -11.24 3.43
N ALA A 89 8.77 -10.36 3.68
CA ALA A 89 7.77 -10.56 4.73
C ALA A 89 6.57 -11.40 4.29
N TYR A 90 6.18 -11.31 3.02
CA TYR A 90 4.97 -11.91 2.46
C TYR A 90 5.27 -12.56 1.10
N PRO A 91 5.98 -13.71 1.06
CA PRO A 91 6.44 -14.31 -0.19
C PRO A 91 5.33 -14.80 -1.12
N SER A 92 4.10 -14.99 -0.63
CA SER A 92 2.93 -15.37 -1.43
C SER A 92 2.14 -14.19 -2.00
N LEU A 93 2.52 -12.95 -1.64
CA LEU A 93 1.85 -11.72 -2.07
C LEU A 93 2.10 -11.45 -3.55
N THR A 94 1.07 -10.95 -4.24
CA THR A 94 1.22 -10.42 -5.61
C THR A 94 1.07 -8.90 -5.60
N VAL A 95 2.04 -8.22 -6.22
CA VAL A 95 2.02 -6.77 -6.44
C VAL A 95 1.86 -6.50 -7.94
N TYR A 96 0.85 -5.73 -8.30
CA TYR A 96 0.67 -5.18 -9.64
C TYR A 96 1.06 -3.70 -9.61
N THR A 97 2.07 -3.34 -10.40
CA THR A 97 2.49 -1.94 -10.57
C THR A 97 2.68 -1.63 -12.04
N ALA A 98 2.34 -0.41 -12.47
CA ALA A 98 2.52 -0.01 -13.87
C ALA A 98 3.99 0.22 -14.21
N MET A 99 4.78 0.66 -13.24
CA MET A 99 6.22 0.90 -13.38
C MET A 99 7.00 0.58 -12.11
N ILE A 100 8.28 0.25 -12.29
CA ILE A 100 9.26 0.12 -11.22
C ILE A 100 10.40 1.09 -11.56
N ASP A 101 10.61 2.07 -10.71
CA ASP A 101 11.65 3.09 -10.88
C ASP A 101 12.93 2.71 -10.13
N GLU A 102 14.03 3.39 -10.45
CA GLU A 102 15.39 3.02 -10.06
C GLU A 102 15.58 2.93 -8.55
N GLY A 103 14.99 3.88 -7.80
CA GLY A 103 15.19 3.94 -6.37
C GLY A 103 14.55 5.14 -5.73
N LEU A 104 15.11 5.53 -4.59
CA LEU A 104 14.67 6.66 -3.80
C LEU A 104 15.79 7.69 -3.68
N ASN A 105 15.44 8.97 -3.56
CA ASN A 105 16.38 10.00 -3.12
C ASN A 105 16.52 10.04 -1.59
N ASP A 106 17.35 10.95 -1.08
CA ASP A 106 17.63 11.12 0.35
C ASP A 106 16.41 11.52 1.19
N HIS A 107 15.35 12.01 0.55
CA HIS A 107 14.06 12.34 1.19
C HIS A 107 13.04 11.19 1.10
N GLY A 108 13.42 10.03 0.57
CA GLY A 108 12.54 8.87 0.44
C GLY A 108 11.45 9.04 -0.63
N TYR A 109 11.65 9.93 -1.61
CA TYR A 109 10.82 10.02 -2.81
C TYR A 109 11.35 9.09 -3.90
N ILE A 110 10.44 8.50 -4.67
CA ILE A 110 10.79 7.67 -5.83
C ILE A 110 11.40 8.56 -6.92
N VAL A 111 12.49 8.10 -7.54
CA VAL A 111 13.16 8.79 -8.65
C VAL A 111 13.35 7.84 -9.83
N PRO A 112 12.98 8.23 -11.08
CA PRO A 112 12.42 9.53 -11.48
C PRO A 112 11.06 9.89 -10.85
N GLY A 113 10.23 8.90 -10.57
CA GLY A 113 8.99 9.02 -9.83
C GLY A 113 7.91 9.88 -10.49
N LEU A 114 6.91 10.25 -9.70
CA LEU A 114 5.79 11.09 -10.13
C LEU A 114 5.53 12.28 -9.19
N GLY A 115 6.47 12.62 -8.30
CA GLY A 115 6.25 13.60 -7.24
C GLY A 115 5.29 13.08 -6.17
N ASP A 116 4.54 13.97 -5.52
CA ASP A 116 3.52 13.57 -4.56
C ASP A 116 2.20 13.21 -5.27
N ALA A 117 1.79 11.94 -5.18
CA ALA A 117 0.55 11.47 -5.81
C ALA A 117 -0.71 12.10 -5.20
N GLY A 118 -0.70 12.33 -3.88
CA GLY A 118 -1.84 12.88 -3.13
C GLY A 118 -2.09 14.33 -3.52
N ASP A 119 -1.06 15.17 -3.41
CA ASP A 119 -1.15 16.58 -3.76
C ASP A 119 -1.55 16.77 -5.22
N ARG A 120 -1.00 15.95 -6.13
CA ARG A 120 -1.38 16.00 -7.55
C ARG A 120 -2.82 15.54 -7.81
N ALA A 121 -3.32 14.57 -7.05
CA ALA A 121 -4.68 14.06 -7.21
C ALA A 121 -5.74 15.01 -6.62
N PHE A 122 -5.41 15.71 -5.54
CA PHE A 122 -6.35 16.54 -4.78
C PHE A 122 -6.12 18.05 -4.91
N GLY A 123 -5.02 18.47 -5.53
CA GLY A 123 -4.67 19.88 -5.76
C GLY A 123 -4.28 20.63 -4.50
N THR A 124 -3.52 19.98 -3.61
CA THR A 124 -3.02 20.55 -2.35
C THR A 124 -1.56 21.00 -2.43
#